data_AF-A0A2I0T294-F1
#
_entry.id   AF-A0A2I0T294-F1
#
_cell.length_a   1.000
_cell.length_b   1.000
_cell.length_c   1.000
_cell.angle_alpha   90.00
_cell.angle_beta   90.00
_cell.angle_gamma   90.00
#
_symmetry.space_group_name_H-M   'P 1'
#
loop_
_entity.id
_entity.type
_entity.pdbx_description
1 polymer ?
#
loop_
_entity_poly.entity_id
_entity_poly.type
_entity_poly.pdbx_seq_one_letter_code
_entity_poly.pdbx_strand_id
1 'polypeptide(L)'
;MEREFESKPKEVGQVYLYLQEGAFLFRDAQILTGTEVFGRFGSAITHLGDLNQDGYNDIAIGAPFAGEDRRGKVLIYNGYSNGLNANPSQVLNGAWASQSIPSGFGFTLRGDSDVDKNDYPG
;
A
#
# COMPACT_ATOMS: atom_id res chain seq x y z
N MET A 1 -35.54 -5.69 22.38
CA MET A 1 -34.50 -4.65 22.31
C MET A 1 -33.23 -5.36 21.89
N GLU A 2 -33.05 -5.52 20.58
CA GLU A 2 -31.85 -6.11 20.01
C GLU A 2 -30.70 -5.14 20.25
N ARG A 3 -29.68 -5.56 21.00
CA ARG A 3 -28.45 -4.79 21.13
C ARG A 3 -27.72 -4.92 19.81
N GLU A 4 -27.72 -3.85 19.03
CA GLU A 4 -26.74 -3.68 17.95
C GLU A 4 -25.35 -3.96 18.56
N PHE A 5 -24.67 -4.96 18.01
CA PHE A 5 -23.27 -5.18 18.32
C PHE A 5 -22.53 -3.95 17.80
N GLU A 6 -22.18 -3.01 18.69
CA GLU A 6 -21.17 -2.00 18.40
C GLU A 6 -19.89 -2.73 18.01
N SER A 7 -19.65 -2.84 16.70
CA SER A 7 -18.35 -3.25 16.21
C SER A 7 -17.39 -2.16 16.67
N LYS A 8 -16.52 -2.47 17.63
CA LYS A 8 -15.42 -1.56 17.99
C LYS A 8 -14.68 -1.21 16.68
N PRO A 9 -14.64 0.06 16.26
CA PRO A 9 -13.99 0.42 15.01
C PRO A 9 -12.53 0.00 15.08
N LYS A 10 -12.08 -0.75 14.07
CA LYS A 10 -10.69 -1.17 13.93
C LYS A 10 -9.98 -0.17 13.02
N GLU A 11 -9.04 0.59 13.57
CA GLU A 11 -8.16 1.43 12.76
C GLU A 11 -7.25 0.52 11.94
N VAL A 12 -7.48 0.40 10.63
CA VAL A 12 -6.61 -0.39 9.73
C VAL A 12 -5.97 0.45 8.62
N GLY A 13 -6.54 1.62 8.33
CA GLY A 13 -6.15 2.49 7.22
C GLY A 13 -6.80 2.09 5.90
N GLN A 14 -7.02 3.07 5.02
CA GLN A 14 -7.63 2.89 3.70
C GLN A 14 -6.95 3.79 2.67
N VAL A 15 -6.85 3.28 1.44
CA VAL A 15 -6.39 4.02 0.26
C VAL A 15 -7.52 3.99 -0.78
N TYR A 16 -7.79 5.15 -1.38
CA TYR A 16 -8.82 5.34 -2.40
C TYR A 16 -8.13 5.64 -3.73
N LEU A 17 -8.38 4.80 -4.74
CA LEU A 17 -7.91 5.01 -6.10
C LEU A 17 -9.06 5.56 -6.95
N TYR A 18 -8.91 6.80 -7.40
CA TYR A 18 -9.83 7.44 -8.35
C TYR A 18 -9.21 7.37 -9.75
N LEU A 19 -9.80 6.59 -10.63
CA LEU A 19 -9.34 6.46 -12.02
C LEU A 19 -10.00 7.51 -12.90
N GLN A 20 -9.19 8.30 -13.57
CA GLN A 20 -9.66 9.33 -14.50
C GLN A 20 -10.11 8.68 -15.82
N GLU A 21 -11.30 9.04 -16.30
CA GLU A 21 -11.85 8.61 -17.61
C GLU A 21 -11.87 9.74 -18.64
N GLY A 22 -11.84 10.99 -18.18
CA GLY A 22 -11.87 12.17 -19.03
C GLY A 22 -11.41 13.41 -18.25
N ALA A 23 -11.46 14.58 -18.87
CA ALA A 23 -11.12 15.82 -18.18
C ALA A 23 -12.03 16.03 -16.96
N PHE A 24 -11.46 15.98 -15.76
CA PHE A 24 -12.15 16.12 -14.48
C PHE A 24 -13.24 15.07 -14.19
N LEU A 25 -13.26 13.95 -14.91
CA LEU A 25 -14.18 12.84 -14.70
C LEU A 25 -13.44 11.65 -14.13
N PHE A 26 -13.86 11.19 -12.95
CA PHE A 26 -13.29 10.05 -12.25
C PHE A 26 -14.36 9.00 -12.00
N ARG A 27 -13.97 7.73 -12.08
CA ARG A 27 -14.78 6.60 -11.60
C ARG A 27 -14.96 6.65 -10.09
N ASP A 28 -15.95 5.90 -9.61
CA ASP A 28 -16.03 5.56 -8.19
C ASP A 28 -14.73 4.92 -7.71
N ALA A 29 -14.36 5.23 -6.46
CA ALA A 29 -13.08 4.82 -5.93
C ALA A 29 -12.99 3.30 -5.80
N GLN A 30 -11.90 2.73 -6.32
CA GLN A 30 -11.45 1.44 -5.85
C GLN A 30 -10.84 1.62 -4.45
N ILE A 31 -11.29 0.80 -3.49
CA ILE A 31 -10.87 0.91 -2.09
C ILE A 31 -9.90 -0.23 -1.76
N LEU A 32 -8.72 0.13 -1.28
CA LEU A 32 -7.77 -0.79 -0.67
C LEU A 32 -7.81 -0.58 0.84
N THR A 33 -8.11 -1.65 1.59
CA THR A 33 -8.23 -1.58 3.05
C THR A 33 -7.10 -2.36 3.71
N GLY A 34 -6.43 -1.73 4.68
CA GLY A 34 -5.43 -2.40 5.49
C GLY A 34 -6.04 -3.57 6.26
N THR A 35 -5.24 -4.58 6.56
CA THR A 35 -5.71 -5.78 7.27
C THR A 35 -5.29 -5.82 8.73
N GLU A 36 -4.31 -5.00 9.12
CA GLU A 36 -3.70 -5.02 10.46
C GLU A 36 -4.10 -3.80 11.27
N VAL A 37 -4.62 -4.05 12.46
CA VAL A 37 -5.09 -3.00 13.38
C VAL A 37 -3.90 -2.16 13.85
N PHE A 38 -4.06 -0.84 13.82
CA PHE A 38 -3.05 0.17 14.10
C PHE A 38 -1.83 0.13 13.16
N GLY A 39 -1.89 -0.62 12.06
CA GLY A 39 -0.79 -0.71 11.10
C GLY A 39 -0.59 0.56 10.26
N ARG A 40 -1.61 1.42 10.21
CA ARG A 40 -1.68 2.66 9.43
C ARG A 40 -1.36 2.45 7.95
N PHE A 41 -2.01 1.47 7.33
CA PHE A 41 -1.95 1.28 5.89
C PHE A 41 -2.33 2.57 5.15
N GLY A 42 -1.53 2.94 4.15
CA GLY A 42 -1.71 4.20 3.41
C GLY A 42 -0.92 5.38 3.98
N SER A 43 0.00 5.16 4.93
CA SER A 43 0.85 6.24 5.48
C SER A 43 1.82 6.82 4.45
N ALA A 44 2.23 6.01 3.48
CA ALA A 44 3.05 6.41 2.35
C ALA A 44 2.58 5.69 1.08
N ILE A 45 2.63 6.38 -0.06
CA ILE A 45 2.30 5.83 -1.37
C ILE A 45 3.34 6.35 -2.36
N THR A 46 3.90 5.47 -3.19
CA THR A 46 4.79 5.87 -4.29
C THR A 46 4.41 5.13 -5.57
N HIS A 47 4.55 5.84 -6.69
CA HIS A 47 4.62 5.23 -8.02
C HIS A 47 5.90 4.40 -8.12
N LEU A 48 5.83 3.25 -8.80
CA LEU A 48 6.96 2.38 -9.06
C LEU A 48 7.32 2.27 -10.54
N GLY A 49 6.51 2.82 -11.45
CA GLY A 49 6.57 2.47 -12.87
C GLY A 49 6.04 1.07 -13.10
N ASP A 50 6.36 0.51 -14.26
CA ASP A 50 5.99 -0.87 -14.63
C ASP A 50 7.05 -1.84 -14.08
N LEU A 51 6.86 -2.31 -12.84
CA LEU A 51 7.84 -3.09 -12.09
C LEU A 51 7.99 -4.50 -12.63
N ASN A 52 6.96 -5.06 -13.26
CA ASN A 52 6.97 -6.40 -13.84
C ASN A 52 7.02 -6.40 -15.39
N GLN A 53 7.09 -5.23 -16.03
CA GLN A 53 7.15 -5.03 -17.48
C GLN A 53 5.95 -5.61 -18.23
N ASP A 54 4.75 -5.48 -17.65
CA ASP A 54 3.50 -6.00 -18.23
C ASP A 54 2.67 -4.94 -19.00
N GLY A 55 3.14 -3.70 -19.02
CA GLY A 55 2.52 -2.55 -19.66
C GLY A 55 1.65 -1.70 -18.74
N TYR A 56 1.55 -2.02 -17.44
CA TYR A 56 0.79 -1.25 -16.47
C TYR A 56 1.68 -0.76 -15.32
N ASN A 57 1.47 0.48 -14.88
CA ASN A 57 2.21 1.03 -13.75
C ASN A 57 1.73 0.45 -12.42
N ASP A 58 2.68 0.20 -11.55
CA ASP A 58 2.53 -0.37 -10.22
C ASP A 58 2.72 0.68 -9.12
N ILE A 59 2.27 0.35 -7.91
CA ILE A 59 2.47 1.18 -6.72
C ILE A 59 2.95 0.39 -5.52
N ALA A 60 3.60 1.10 -4.60
CA ALA A 60 3.88 0.61 -3.25
C ALA A 60 3.09 1.42 -2.22
N ILE A 61 2.52 0.73 -1.22
CA ILE A 61 1.82 1.33 -0.09
C ILE A 61 2.48 0.92 1.22
N GLY A 62 2.79 1.91 2.06
CA GLY A 62 3.39 1.73 3.37
C GLY A 62 2.36 1.51 4.49
N ALA A 63 2.68 0.59 5.40
CA ALA A 63 2.00 0.34 6.66
C ALA A 63 3.04 0.27 7.79
N PRO A 64 3.56 1.41 8.27
CA PRO A 64 4.78 1.49 9.06
C PRO A 64 4.72 0.85 10.45
N PHE A 65 3.52 0.52 10.92
CA PHE A 65 3.32 -0.11 12.22
C PHE A 65 2.68 -1.51 12.12
N ALA A 66 2.52 -2.02 10.90
CA ALA A 66 2.05 -3.37 10.66
C ALA A 66 3.15 -4.42 10.93
N GLY A 67 2.77 -5.69 10.91
CA GLY A 67 3.64 -6.84 11.12
C GLY A 67 3.97 -7.12 12.58
N GLU A 68 4.62 -8.27 12.79
CA GLU A 68 5.13 -8.67 14.10
C GLU A 68 6.07 -7.59 14.67
N ASP A 69 5.94 -7.33 15.96
CA ASP A 69 6.68 -6.30 16.71
C ASP A 69 6.55 -4.89 16.14
N ARG A 70 5.53 -4.62 15.30
CA ARG A 70 5.32 -3.34 14.60
C ARG A 70 6.56 -2.94 13.77
N ARG A 71 7.18 -3.92 13.12
CA ARG A 71 8.37 -3.72 12.28
C ARG A 71 8.09 -2.96 10.99
N GLY A 72 6.83 -2.78 10.63
CA GLY A 72 6.38 -2.12 9.42
C GLY A 72 6.37 -3.06 8.21
N LYS A 73 5.52 -2.71 7.24
CA LYS A 73 5.36 -3.42 5.96
C LYS A 73 5.27 -2.43 4.80
N VAL A 74 5.67 -2.90 3.63
CA VAL A 74 5.42 -2.25 2.33
C VAL A 74 4.75 -3.28 1.42
N LEU A 75 3.61 -2.91 0.85
CA LEU A 75 2.81 -3.79 0.01
C LEU A 75 2.89 -3.28 -1.43
N ILE A 76 3.21 -4.17 -2.37
CA ILE A 76 3.28 -3.89 -3.81
C ILE A 76 1.95 -4.30 -4.44
N TYR A 77 1.34 -3.39 -5.18
CA TYR A 77 0.09 -3.61 -5.91
C TYR A 77 0.34 -3.37 -7.39
N ASN A 78 0.12 -4.42 -8.19
CA ASN A 78 0.29 -4.30 -9.63
C ASN A 78 -0.88 -3.58 -10.29
N GLY A 79 -0.56 -2.79 -11.32
CA GLY A 79 -1.53 -2.22 -12.23
C GLY A 79 -2.17 -3.26 -13.14
N TYR A 80 -3.34 -2.93 -13.69
CA TYR A 80 -3.95 -3.65 -14.80
C TYR A 80 -4.92 -2.73 -15.54
N SER A 81 -5.55 -3.24 -16.60
CA SER A 81 -6.41 -2.47 -17.51
C SER A 81 -7.52 -1.65 -16.84
N ASN A 82 -7.98 -2.05 -15.65
CA ASN A 82 -9.08 -1.41 -14.93
C ASN A 82 -8.71 -0.89 -13.53
N GLY A 83 -7.43 -0.67 -13.23
CA GLY A 83 -6.99 -0.10 -11.94
C GLY A 83 -5.83 -0.85 -11.34
N LEU A 84 -5.93 -1.16 -10.04
CA LEU A 84 -4.93 -1.95 -9.31
C LEU A 84 -5.48 -3.32 -8.96
N ASN A 85 -4.66 -4.37 -9.03
CA ASN A 85 -5.04 -5.64 -8.43
C ASN A 85 -5.30 -5.41 -6.93
N ALA A 86 -6.46 -5.84 -6.42
CA ALA A 86 -6.82 -5.62 -5.01
C ALA A 86 -5.95 -6.44 -4.04
N ASN A 87 -5.33 -7.52 -4.52
CA ASN A 87 -4.39 -8.31 -3.75
C ASN A 87 -2.96 -7.84 -4.02
N PRO A 88 -2.15 -7.61 -2.98
CA PRO A 88 -0.75 -7.27 -3.18
C PRO A 88 -0.02 -8.46 -3.82
N SER A 89 0.81 -8.20 -4.82
CA SER A 89 1.65 -9.23 -5.46
C SER A 89 2.86 -9.59 -4.61
N GLN A 90 3.33 -8.64 -3.80
CA GLN A 90 4.44 -8.83 -2.87
C GLN A 90 4.23 -8.03 -1.58
N VAL A 91 4.72 -8.57 -0.47
CA VAL A 91 4.79 -7.89 0.82
C VAL A 91 6.23 -7.91 1.31
N LEU A 92 6.81 -6.72 1.48
CA LEU A 92 8.11 -6.51 2.09
C LEU A 92 7.92 -6.27 3.58
N ASN A 93 8.67 -6.99 4.42
CA ASN A 93 8.59 -6.87 5.87
C ASN A 93 9.83 -6.14 6.41
N GLY A 94 9.62 -5.25 7.38
CA GLY A 94 10.73 -4.63 8.10
C GLY A 94 11.60 -5.70 8.77
N ALA A 95 12.90 -5.67 8.49
CA ALA A 95 13.83 -6.65 9.03
C ALA A 95 14.14 -6.42 10.52
N TRP A 96 14.18 -5.16 10.95
CA TRP A 96 14.59 -4.76 12.29
C TRP A 96 13.40 -4.33 13.14
N ALA A 97 13.36 -4.85 14.37
CA ALA A 97 12.53 -4.32 15.44
C ALA A 97 13.37 -3.38 16.30
N SER A 98 12.71 -2.40 16.92
CA SER A 98 13.31 -1.58 17.97
C SER A 98 12.40 -1.62 19.19
N GLN A 99 13.02 -1.75 20.37
CA GLN A 99 12.29 -1.93 21.63
C GLN A 99 11.70 -0.62 22.18
N SER A 100 12.23 0.53 21.75
CA SER A 100 11.85 1.86 22.27
C SER A 100 11.08 2.72 21.28
N ILE A 101 11.39 2.62 19.98
CA ILE A 101 10.74 3.39 18.90
C ILE A 101 10.39 2.42 17.76
N PRO A 102 9.19 2.43 17.18
CA PRO A 102 8.90 1.58 16.02
C PRO A 102 9.92 1.83 14.90
N SER A 103 10.34 0.78 14.20
CA SER A 103 11.34 0.89 13.12
C SER A 103 10.89 1.78 11.97
N GLY A 104 9.58 1.92 11.77
CA GLY A 104 9.00 2.81 10.77
C GLY A 104 9.27 2.37 9.33
N PHE A 105 9.55 1.08 9.09
CA PHE A 105 9.73 0.58 7.74
C PHE A 105 8.46 0.81 6.91
N GLY A 106 8.58 1.54 5.81
CA GLY A 106 7.44 1.96 4.99
C GLY A 106 6.80 3.29 5.40
N PHE A 107 7.42 4.07 6.29
CA PHE A 107 6.93 5.41 6.65
C PHE A 107 7.19 6.45 5.53
N THR A 108 8.24 6.27 4.75
CA THR A 108 8.56 7.05 3.54
C THR A 108 8.98 6.10 2.44
N LEU A 109 8.55 6.37 1.21
CA LEU A 109 8.83 5.53 0.04
C LEU A 109 9.25 6.39 -1.16
N ARG A 110 10.11 5.81 -1.99
CA ARG A 110 10.47 6.30 -3.33
C ARG A 110 10.74 5.09 -4.21
N GLY A 111 10.33 5.15 -5.47
CA GLY A 111 10.71 4.20 -6.50
C GLY A 111 10.76 4.89 -7.87
N ASP A 112 10.51 4.11 -8.92
CA ASP A 112 10.45 4.58 -10.32
C ASP A 112 11.81 5.10 -10.82
N SER A 113 12.89 4.41 -10.45
CA SER A 113 14.24 4.67 -10.97
C SER A 113 15.00 3.37 -11.14
N ASP A 114 15.46 3.09 -12.37
CA ASP A 114 16.38 1.98 -12.60
C ASP A 114 17.80 2.35 -12.12
N VAL A 115 18.16 1.90 -10.92
CA VAL A 115 19.42 2.25 -10.25
C VAL A 115 20.57 1.34 -10.70
N ASP A 116 20.28 0.10 -11.08
CA ASP A 116 21.28 -0.92 -11.43
C ASP A 116 21.36 -1.22 -12.94
N LYS A 117 20.53 -0.55 -13.75
CA LYS A 117 20.49 -0.64 -15.22
C LYS A 117 20.08 -2.02 -15.72
N ASN A 118 19.09 -2.62 -15.07
CA ASN A 118 18.55 -3.93 -15.45
C ASN A 118 17.22 -3.83 -16.23
N ASP A 119 16.80 -2.61 -16.59
CA ASP A 119 15.53 -2.28 -17.25
C ASP A 119 14.26 -2.46 -16.39
N TYR A 120 14.42 -2.76 -15.10
CA TYR A 120 13.35 -2.76 -14.10
C TYR A 120 13.52 -1.59 -13.12
N PRO A 121 12.45 -0.89 -12.76
CA PRO A 121 12.54 0.21 -11.79
C PRO A 121 12.82 -0.31 -10.37
N GLY A 122 13.61 0.46 -9.61
CA GLY A 122 13.92 0.23 -8.19
C GLY A 122 13.69 1.44 -7.30
#